data_AF-A0AAP8NHR2-F1
#
_entry.id   AF-A0AAP8NHR2-F1
#
_cell.length_a   1.000
_cell.length_b   1.000
_cell.length_c   1.000
_cell.angle_alpha   90.00
_cell.angle_beta   90.00
_cell.angle_gamma   90.00
#
_symmetry.space_group_name_H-M   'P 1'
#
loop_
_entity.id
_entity.type
_entity.pdbx_description
1 polymer ?
#
loop_
_entity_poly.entity_id
_entity_poly.type
_entity_poly.pdbx_seq_one_letter_code
_entity_poly.pdbx_strand_id
1 'polypeptide(L)'
;MYCRIIALLCLPGSLHAFAGEEHTEQARQNLKNYGLSYCILAPFKEQSALEKDIGLSAGAYSFMGKGLHTIVQNEDTLEVTHDPYAETEKYMAGAYLKTSSTSKQTSKNIVFYSCLEIYNSPEFDAFIKSQDQYLQN
;
A
#
# COMPACT_ATOMS: atom_id res chain seq x y z
N MET A 1 60.99 -18.35 -12.82
CA MET A 1 60.56 -16.93 -12.86
C MET A 1 59.37 -16.81 -13.80
N TYR A 2 58.47 -15.87 -13.47
CA TYR A 2 57.22 -15.49 -14.16
C TYR A 2 55.91 -16.15 -13.70
N CYS A 3 55.49 -15.68 -12.52
CA CYS A 3 54.24 -14.95 -12.28
C CYS A 3 53.25 -14.88 -13.46
N ARG A 4 52.02 -15.39 -13.27
CA ARG A 4 50.82 -14.81 -13.88
C ARG A 4 49.67 -14.77 -12.87
N ILE A 5 49.31 -13.54 -12.55
CA ILE A 5 48.25 -13.07 -11.66
C ILE A 5 46.91 -13.63 -12.13
N ILE A 6 46.18 -14.30 -11.24
CA ILE A 6 44.77 -14.65 -11.44
C ILE A 6 43.98 -13.35 -11.29
N ALA A 7 43.51 -12.81 -12.40
CA ALA A 7 42.63 -11.64 -12.42
C ALA A 7 41.25 -12.03 -11.86
N LEU A 8 40.94 -11.51 -10.67
CA LEU A 8 39.61 -11.53 -10.10
C LEU A 8 38.72 -10.60 -10.94
N LEU A 9 37.91 -11.18 -11.83
CA LEU A 9 36.87 -10.47 -12.59
C LEU A 9 35.74 -10.09 -11.62
N CYS A 10 35.82 -8.90 -11.03
CA CYS A 10 34.67 -8.25 -10.41
C CYS A 10 33.68 -7.88 -11.52
N LEU A 11 32.59 -8.63 -11.66
CA LEU A 11 31.43 -8.24 -12.49
C LEU A 11 30.73 -7.03 -11.82
N PRO A 12 30.76 -5.82 -12.41
CA PRO A 12 29.96 -4.70 -11.93
C PRO A 12 28.65 -4.71 -12.71
N GLY A 13 27.69 -5.53 -12.30
CA GLY A 13 26.48 -5.72 -13.10
C GLY A 13 25.34 -6.37 -12.34
N SER A 14 24.83 -5.71 -11.31
CA SER A 14 23.52 -6.07 -10.71
C SER A 14 22.93 -5.06 -9.72
N LEU A 15 23.67 -4.03 -9.28
CA LEU A 15 23.16 -3.06 -8.30
C LEU A 15 21.93 -2.24 -8.75
N HIS A 16 21.69 -2.09 -10.06
CA HIS A 16 20.57 -1.27 -10.56
C HIS A 16 19.21 -1.98 -10.52
N ALA A 17 19.17 -3.32 -10.57
CA ALA A 17 17.90 -4.06 -10.51
C ALA A 17 17.31 -4.06 -9.09
N PHE A 18 18.16 -4.12 -8.06
CA PHE A 18 17.73 -4.19 -6.67
C PHE A 18 17.07 -2.88 -6.18
N ALA A 19 17.55 -1.72 -6.65
CA ALA A 19 17.00 -0.43 -6.21
C ALA A 19 15.56 -0.19 -6.72
N GLY A 20 15.25 -0.60 -7.96
CA GLY A 20 13.90 -0.46 -8.52
C GLY A 20 12.88 -1.41 -7.88
N GLU A 21 13.32 -2.62 -7.51
CA GLU A 21 12.49 -3.61 -6.82
C GLU A 21 12.18 -3.17 -5.38
N GLU A 22 13.16 -2.64 -4.65
CA GLU A 22 12.98 -2.11 -3.30
C GLU A 22 12.00 -0.92 -3.27
N HIS A 23 12.12 0.01 -4.22
CA HIS A 23 11.22 1.17 -4.33
C HIS A 23 9.77 0.75 -4.62
N THR A 24 9.60 -0.21 -5.51
CA THR A 24 8.28 -0.76 -5.86
C THR A 24 7.63 -1.44 -4.66
N GLU A 25 8.38 -2.28 -3.95
CA GLU A 25 7.83 -2.97 -2.77
C GLU A 25 7.47 -1.98 -1.66
N GLN A 26 8.32 -0.98 -1.40
CA GLN A 26 7.99 0.09 -0.46
C GLN A 26 6.71 0.83 -0.84
N ALA A 27 6.53 1.14 -2.13
CA ALA A 27 5.34 1.83 -2.61
C ALA A 27 4.07 1.02 -2.40
N ARG A 28 4.11 -0.29 -2.71
CA ARG A 28 3.02 -1.23 -2.46
C ARG A 28 2.71 -1.31 -0.97
N GLN A 29 3.72 -1.42 -0.11
CA GLN A 29 3.50 -1.46 1.34
C GLN A 29 2.89 -0.17 1.87
N ASN A 30 3.33 0.99 1.39
CA ASN A 30 2.71 2.26 1.76
C ASN A 30 1.23 2.30 1.36
N LEU A 31 0.89 1.84 0.14
CA LEU A 31 -0.50 1.81 -0.32
C LEU A 31 -1.35 0.79 0.46
N LYS A 32 -0.79 -0.37 0.82
CA LYS A 32 -1.44 -1.34 1.71
C LYS A 32 -1.73 -0.75 3.10
N ASN A 33 -0.75 -0.04 3.68
CA ASN A 33 -0.89 0.58 5.00
C ASN A 33 -1.90 1.74 4.99
N TYR A 34 -1.96 2.48 3.89
CA TYR A 34 -3.00 3.47 3.63
C TYR A 34 -4.38 2.82 3.68
N GLY A 35 -4.60 1.77 2.88
CA GLY A 35 -5.85 1.02 2.86
C GLY A 35 -6.23 0.40 4.21
N LEU A 36 -5.27 -0.17 4.94
CA LEU A 36 -5.49 -0.71 6.28
C LEU A 36 -5.99 0.34 7.26
N SER A 37 -5.38 1.53 7.24
CA SER A 37 -5.74 2.64 8.13
C SER A 37 -7.20 3.05 7.91
N TYR A 38 -7.61 3.23 6.65
CA TYR A 38 -9.01 3.57 6.31
C TYR A 38 -10.00 2.44 6.59
N CYS A 39 -9.60 1.18 6.37
CA CYS A 39 -10.44 0.03 6.73
C CYS A 39 -10.77 0.02 8.22
N ILE A 40 -9.75 0.26 9.07
CA ILE A 40 -9.92 0.29 10.52
C ILE A 40 -10.82 1.46 10.91
N LEU A 41 -10.63 2.64 10.32
CA LEU A 41 -11.38 3.85 10.64
C LEU A 41 -12.86 3.79 10.24
N ALA A 42 -13.19 3.20 9.09
CA ALA A 42 -14.52 3.22 8.48
C ALA A 42 -15.71 2.96 9.45
N PRO A 43 -15.67 1.96 10.34
CA PRO A 43 -16.76 1.71 11.29
C PRO A 43 -16.71 2.56 12.57
N PHE A 44 -15.58 3.18 12.92
CA PHE A 44 -15.44 3.98 14.15
C PHE A 44 -15.70 5.46 13.86
N LYS A 45 -16.91 5.92 14.16
CA LYS A 45 -17.34 7.32 13.95
C LYS A 45 -17.06 8.24 15.15
N GLU A 46 -16.43 7.71 16.18
CA GLU A 46 -16.10 8.48 17.39
C GLU A 46 -14.85 9.35 17.16
N GLN A 47 -14.87 10.56 17.68
CA GLN A 47 -13.67 11.39 17.75
C GLN A 47 -12.88 10.95 18.97
N SER A 48 -11.82 10.17 18.75
CA SER A 48 -10.95 9.65 19.82
C SER A 48 -9.48 9.92 19.50
N ALA A 49 -8.62 9.86 20.51
CA ALA A 49 -7.17 9.98 20.29
C ALA A 49 -6.66 8.87 19.35
N LEU A 50 -7.26 7.69 19.41
CA LEU A 50 -6.93 6.56 18.54
C LEU A 50 -7.39 6.81 17.09
N GLU A 51 -8.61 7.30 16.90
CA GLU A 51 -9.13 7.68 15.57
C GLU A 51 -8.21 8.71 14.92
N LYS A 52 -7.85 9.76 15.65
CA LYS A 52 -6.95 10.81 15.17
C LYS A 52 -5.57 10.27 14.80
N ASP A 53 -4.99 9.40 15.61
CA ASP A 53 -3.65 8.83 15.37
C ASP A 53 -3.63 7.92 14.12
N ILE A 54 -4.66 7.10 13.94
CA ILE A 54 -4.81 6.28 12.73
C ILE A 54 -5.04 7.19 11.50
N GLY A 55 -5.81 8.26 11.63
CA GLY A 55 -5.99 9.27 10.57
C GLY A 55 -4.67 9.95 10.17
N LEU A 56 -3.82 10.29 11.14
CA LEU A 56 -2.48 10.81 10.87
C LEU A 56 -1.59 9.78 10.15
N SER A 57 -1.71 8.51 10.53
CA SER A 57 -1.01 7.41 9.84
C SER A 57 -1.47 7.26 8.39
N ALA A 58 -2.78 7.31 8.14
CA ALA A 58 -3.34 7.32 6.80
C ALA A 58 -2.80 8.50 5.96
N GLY A 59 -2.80 9.71 6.53
CA GLY A 59 -2.22 10.88 5.89
C GLY A 59 -0.73 10.72 5.58
N ALA A 60 0.04 10.09 6.49
CA ALA A 60 1.45 9.82 6.28
C ALA A 60 1.72 8.82 5.13
N TYR A 61 0.80 7.90 4.84
CA TYR A 61 0.91 6.97 3.71
C TYR A 61 0.31 7.51 2.40
N SER A 62 -0.44 8.62 2.44
CA SER A 62 -1.05 9.26 1.28
C SER A 62 -0.02 9.87 0.32
N PHE A 63 -0.46 10.30 -0.87
CA PHE A 63 0.35 11.06 -1.83
C PHE A 63 1.03 12.29 -1.21
N MET A 64 0.32 13.02 -0.33
CA MET A 64 0.87 14.21 0.34
C MET A 64 1.87 13.88 1.47
N GLY A 65 2.01 12.60 1.82
CA GLY A 65 2.94 12.10 2.82
C GLY A 65 4.12 11.38 2.17
N LYS A 66 4.27 10.09 2.50
CA LYS A 66 5.31 9.18 2.00
C LYS A 66 4.81 8.30 0.85
N GLY A 67 3.63 8.60 0.32
CA GLY A 67 3.05 7.88 -0.80
C GLY A 67 3.89 8.00 -2.06
N LEU A 68 4.10 6.87 -2.74
CA LEU A 68 4.95 6.78 -3.94
C LEU A 68 4.15 6.56 -5.23
N HIS A 69 2.81 6.51 -5.13
CA HIS A 69 1.92 6.43 -6.28
C HIS A 69 1.47 7.84 -6.68
N THR A 70 1.39 8.13 -7.97
CA THR A 70 0.99 9.42 -8.52
C THR A 70 -0.50 9.47 -8.77
N ILE A 71 -1.12 10.61 -8.47
CA ILE A 71 -2.50 10.90 -8.89
C ILE A 71 -2.45 11.39 -10.34
N VAL A 72 -3.13 10.68 -11.23
CA VAL A 72 -3.18 11.01 -12.65
C VAL A 72 -4.29 12.02 -12.89
N GLN A 73 -3.95 13.11 -13.57
CA GLN A 73 -4.87 14.16 -13.95
C GLN A 73 -4.82 14.39 -15.45
N ASN A 74 -5.95 14.77 -16.03
CA ASN A 74 -5.99 15.32 -17.38
C ASN A 74 -5.30 16.70 -17.38
N GLU A 75 -4.30 16.90 -18.23
CA GLU A 75 -3.47 18.11 -18.22
C GLU A 75 -4.24 19.39 -18.60
N ASP A 76 -5.27 19.28 -19.45
CA ASP A 76 -6.04 20.42 -19.94
C ASP A 76 -7.14 20.87 -18.97
N THR A 77 -7.77 19.90 -18.29
CA THR A 77 -8.95 20.14 -17.43
C THR A 77 -8.62 20.08 -15.94
N LEU A 78 -7.47 19.53 -15.57
CA LEU A 78 -7.04 19.21 -14.21
C LEU A 78 -7.94 18.20 -13.50
N GLU A 79 -8.83 17.51 -14.23
CA GLU A 79 -9.68 16.45 -13.68
C GLU A 79 -8.82 15.24 -13.29
N VAL A 80 -9.02 14.72 -12.07
CA VAL A 80 -8.40 13.47 -11.63
C VAL A 80 -9.00 12.31 -12.42
N THR A 81 -8.19 11.68 -13.26
CA THR A 81 -8.60 10.52 -14.05
C THR A 81 -8.33 9.21 -13.31
N HIS A 82 -7.31 9.19 -12.43
CA HIS A 82 -7.04 8.03 -11.58
C HIS A 82 -6.33 8.44 -10.29
N ASP A 83 -6.82 7.95 -9.16
CA ASP A 83 -6.21 8.12 -7.84
C ASP A 83 -6.03 6.73 -7.18
N PRO A 84 -4.78 6.22 -7.11
CA PRO A 84 -4.49 4.94 -6.48
C PRO A 84 -4.92 4.84 -5.02
N TYR A 85 -4.95 5.97 -4.29
CA TYR A 85 -5.34 6.04 -2.89
C TYR A 85 -6.86 5.91 -2.74
N ALA A 86 -7.62 6.68 -3.53
CA ALA A 86 -9.08 6.60 -3.54
C ALA A 86 -9.58 5.22 -4.01
N GLU A 87 -8.94 4.63 -5.03
CA GLU A 87 -9.26 3.27 -5.47
C GLU A 87 -8.95 2.23 -4.39
N THR A 88 -7.87 2.42 -3.63
CA THR A 88 -7.52 1.54 -2.50
C THR A 88 -8.55 1.61 -1.37
N GLU A 89 -9.02 2.81 -1.01
CA GLU A 89 -10.11 2.98 -0.03
C GLU A 89 -11.38 2.27 -0.48
N LYS A 90 -11.75 2.45 -1.75
CA LYS A 90 -12.93 1.82 -2.34
C LYS A 90 -12.81 0.29 -2.35
N TYR A 91 -11.64 -0.25 -2.70
CA TYR A 91 -11.37 -1.68 -2.63
C TYR A 91 -11.57 -2.19 -1.19
N MET A 92 -10.91 -1.56 -0.21
CA MET A 92 -10.97 -1.98 1.19
C MET A 92 -12.40 -1.91 1.74
N ALA A 93 -13.15 -0.85 1.44
CA ALA A 93 -14.55 -0.73 1.83
C ALA A 93 -15.40 -1.86 1.22
N GLY A 94 -15.22 -2.14 -0.08
CA GLY A 94 -15.94 -3.22 -0.76
C GLY A 94 -15.59 -4.61 -0.24
N ALA A 95 -14.32 -4.86 0.09
CA ALA A 95 -13.86 -6.11 0.68
C ALA A 95 -14.38 -6.26 2.13
N TYR A 96 -14.36 -5.19 2.92
CA TYR A 96 -14.84 -5.18 4.30
C TYR A 96 -16.32 -5.56 4.42
N LEU A 97 -17.15 -5.13 3.48
CA LEU A 97 -18.56 -5.53 3.42
C LEU A 97 -18.77 -7.03 3.14
N LYS A 98 -17.79 -7.70 2.54
CA LYS A 98 -17.84 -9.13 2.18
C LYS A 98 -17.15 -10.01 3.23
N THR A 99 -16.22 -9.45 3.99
CA THR A 99 -15.50 -10.14 5.05
C THR A 99 -16.35 -10.14 6.33
N SER A 100 -16.75 -11.33 6.79
CA SER A 100 -17.50 -11.50 8.04
C SER A 100 -16.64 -12.19 9.09
N SER A 101 -15.88 -11.42 9.86
CA SER A 101 -15.06 -11.94 10.95
C SER A 101 -15.72 -11.69 12.29
N THR A 102 -16.89 -12.30 12.47
CA THR A 102 -17.71 -12.15 13.68
C THR A 102 -17.13 -12.95 14.84
N SER A 103 -17.02 -12.32 16.01
CA SER A 103 -16.70 -12.99 17.25
C SER A 103 -17.76 -14.04 17.59
N LYS A 104 -17.34 -15.28 17.85
CA LYS A 104 -18.24 -16.36 18.33
C LYS A 104 -18.87 -16.06 19.69
N GLN A 105 -18.27 -15.17 20.49
CA GLN A 105 -18.75 -14.83 21.83
C GLN A 105 -19.76 -13.69 21.82
N THR A 106 -19.56 -12.68 20.98
CA THR A 106 -20.38 -11.44 20.99
C THR A 106 -21.24 -11.27 19.74
N SER A 107 -21.05 -12.12 18.72
CA SER A 107 -21.64 -11.98 17.38
C SER A 107 -21.34 -10.63 16.69
N LYS A 108 -20.42 -9.83 17.24
CA LYS A 108 -19.98 -8.56 16.66
C LYS A 108 -18.85 -8.80 15.67
N ASN A 109 -18.81 -8.01 14.61
CA ASN A 109 -17.67 -8.00 13.70
C ASN A 109 -16.41 -7.51 14.42
N ILE A 110 -15.30 -8.23 14.28
CA ILE A 110 -14.00 -7.83 14.83
C ILE A 110 -13.31 -7.00 13.75
N VAL A 111 -13.53 -5.69 13.77
CA VAL A 111 -13.06 -4.74 12.73
C VAL A 111 -11.60 -4.94 12.37
N PHE A 112 -10.71 -4.84 13.37
CA PHE A 112 -9.28 -4.89 13.15
C PHE A 112 -8.84 -6.22 12.52
N TYR A 113 -9.40 -7.33 13.00
CA TYR A 113 -9.12 -8.65 12.46
C TYR A 113 -9.62 -8.81 11.02
N SER A 114 -10.84 -8.32 10.72
CA SER A 114 -11.38 -8.32 9.35
C SER A 114 -10.49 -7.53 8.39
N CYS A 115 -10.02 -6.35 8.81
CA CYS A 115 -9.12 -5.54 8.00
C CYS A 115 -7.77 -6.21 7.78
N LEU A 116 -7.24 -6.93 8.78
CA LEU A 116 -6.03 -7.73 8.61
C LEU A 116 -6.23 -8.94 7.68
N GLU A 117 -7.40 -9.58 7.70
CA GLU A 117 -7.69 -10.65 6.74
C GLU A 117 -7.68 -10.12 5.31
N ILE A 118 -8.27 -8.95 5.06
CA ILE A 118 -8.23 -8.31 3.73
C ILE A 118 -6.80 -7.89 3.37
N TYR A 119 -6.08 -7.25 4.31
CA TYR A 119 -4.70 -6.80 4.11
C TYR A 119 -3.75 -7.94 3.67
N ASN A 120 -3.97 -9.14 4.20
CA ASN A 120 -3.17 -10.32 3.90
C ASN A 120 -3.76 -11.19 2.76
N SER A 121 -4.87 -10.77 2.15
CA SER A 121 -5.52 -11.55 1.09
C SER A 121 -4.73 -11.48 -0.23
N PRO A 122 -4.67 -12.59 -1.00
CA PRO A 122 -4.10 -12.60 -2.35
C PRO A 122 -4.81 -11.62 -3.30
N GLU A 123 -6.11 -11.43 -3.15
CA GLU A 123 -6.90 -10.53 -3.98
C GLU A 123 -6.49 -9.08 -3.76
N PHE A 124 -6.27 -8.67 -2.50
CA PHE A 124 -5.79 -7.33 -2.21
C PHE A 124 -4.34 -7.14 -2.69
N ASP A 125 -3.49 -8.14 -2.54
CA ASP A 125 -2.12 -8.10 -3.08
C ASP A 125 -2.11 -7.91 -4.61
N ALA A 126 -2.96 -8.64 -5.33
CA ALA A 126 -3.12 -8.50 -6.77
C ALA A 126 -3.67 -7.11 -7.15
N PHE A 127 -4.64 -6.60 -6.40
CA PHE A 127 -5.15 -5.24 -6.57
C PHE A 127 -4.04 -4.20 -6.40
N ILE A 128 -3.23 -4.30 -5.33
CA ILE A 128 -2.13 -3.35 -5.07
C ILE A 128 -1.11 -3.37 -6.21
N LYS A 129 -0.71 -4.56 -6.69
CA LYS A 129 0.20 -4.69 -7.84
C LYS A 129 -0.35 -4.06 -9.12
N SER A 130 -1.68 -4.05 -9.31
CA SER A 130 -2.28 -3.37 -10.47
C SER A 130 -2.08 -1.84 -10.44
N GLN A 131 -1.74 -1.27 -9.28
CA GLN A 131 -1.45 0.15 -9.12
C GLN A 131 0.01 0.51 -9.45
N ASP A 132 0.89 -0.46 -9.66
CA ASP A 132 2.32 -0.22 -9.97
C ASP A 132 2.52 0.66 -11.22
N GLN A 133 1.56 0.66 -12.15
CA GLN A 133 1.58 1.52 -13.34
C GLN A 133 1.53 3.03 -13.01
N TYR A 134 1.20 3.38 -11.77
CA TYR A 134 1.10 4.76 -11.29
C TYR A 134 2.26 5.14 -10.36
N LEU A 135 3.33 4.36 -10.29
CA LEU A 135 4.50 4.72 -9.48
C LEU A 135 5.19 5.98 -10.00
N GLN A 136 5.69 6.80 -9.07
CA GLN A 136 6.60 7.89 -9.41
C GLN A 136 7.89 7.30 -10.00
N ASN A 137 8.30 7.82 -11.16
CA ASN A 137 9.58 7.48 -11.79
C ASN A 137 10.76 8.17 -11.09
#